data_AF-A0A3Q3DXU0-F1
#
_entry.id   AF-A0A3Q3DXU0-F1
#
_cell.length_a   1.000
_cell.length_b   1.000
_cell.length_c   1.000
_cell.angle_alpha   90.00
_cell.angle_beta   90.00
_cell.angle_gamma   90.00
#
_symmetry.space_group_name_H-M   'P 1'
#
loop_
_entity.id
_entity.type
_entity.pdbx_description
1 polymer ?
#
loop_
_entity_poly.entity_id
_entity_poly.type
_entity_poly.pdbx_seq_one_letter_code
_entity_poly.pdbx_strand_id
1 'polypeptide(L)'
;MFFLFSDSLVYTSRGTTPSNQFKVHGQLPLFGMTITESEEEWGVPHSFTLFGQQQSVVVAASCAAEMERWVEDIRMAIDLAEQSDGPHMDLLSTSPSDNSKDEGGAERESEEEELRGSRLSLERQAQRANTTVHVCWHRNTSVSMVDFSIAVENQLSGNLLRKFKNSNGWQKLWVVFTNFSLFFYKSHQDDYPLASLPLLGYSVTIPSESENIHKDYVFKLHFKSHVYYFRAESEYAFER
;
A
#
# COMPACT_ATOMS: atom_id res chain seq x y z
N MET A 1 -5.15 11.00 3.88
CA MET A 1 -4.55 10.16 2.82
C MET A 1 -4.94 10.74 1.48
N PHE A 2 -4.13 10.52 0.46
CA PHE A 2 -4.41 10.87 -0.93
C PHE A 2 -4.41 9.58 -1.76
N PHE A 3 -5.29 9.51 -2.75
CA PHE A 3 -5.43 8.41 -3.69
C PHE A 3 -5.54 9.03 -5.09
N LEU A 4 -4.53 8.83 -5.93
CA LEU A 4 -4.52 9.28 -7.31
C LEU A 4 -5.08 8.16 -8.20
N PHE A 5 -6.15 8.46 -8.91
CA PHE A 5 -6.73 7.63 -9.97
C PHE A 5 -6.42 8.25 -11.33
N SER A 6 -6.84 7.59 -12.41
CA SER A 6 -6.61 8.06 -13.78
C SER A 6 -7.36 9.34 -14.13
N ASP A 7 -8.45 9.65 -13.43
CA ASP A 7 -9.37 10.76 -13.73
C ASP A 7 -9.55 11.74 -12.56
N SER A 8 -9.17 11.32 -11.36
CA SER A 8 -9.45 12.04 -10.13
C SER A 8 -8.40 11.81 -9.05
N LEU A 9 -8.16 12.85 -8.24
CA LEU A 9 -7.42 12.75 -6.99
C LEU A 9 -8.41 12.82 -5.82
N VAL A 10 -8.49 11.75 -5.04
CA VAL A 10 -9.35 11.66 -3.86
C VAL A 10 -8.52 11.83 -2.60
N TYR A 11 -8.99 12.62 -1.65
CA TYR A 11 -8.32 12.82 -0.38
C TYR A 11 -9.25 12.66 0.81
N THR A 12 -8.67 12.21 1.92
CA THR A 12 -9.41 11.79 3.09
C THR A 12 -9.11 12.65 4.31
N SER A 13 -10.12 12.79 5.15
CA SER A 13 -10.02 13.26 6.52
C SER A 13 -9.86 12.09 7.47
N ARG A 14 -9.24 12.34 8.62
CA ARG A 14 -9.09 11.34 9.68
C ARG A 14 -10.46 11.05 10.28
N GLY A 15 -10.91 9.81 10.16
CA GLY A 15 -12.17 9.40 10.78
C GLY A 15 -12.03 9.13 12.28
N THR A 16 -13.18 9.02 12.95
CA THR A 16 -13.28 9.03 14.43
C THR A 16 -13.20 7.65 15.07
N THR A 17 -13.29 6.57 14.29
CA THR A 17 -13.32 5.19 14.79
C THR A 17 -12.20 4.32 14.19
N PRO A 18 -11.76 3.26 14.88
CA PRO A 18 -10.74 2.35 14.36
C PRO A 18 -11.12 1.62 13.07
N SER A 19 -12.42 1.42 12.82
CA SER A 19 -12.95 0.77 11.60
C SER A 19 -13.20 1.75 10.45
N ASN A 20 -13.18 3.06 10.70
CA ASN A 20 -13.42 4.09 9.68
C ASN A 20 -12.34 5.17 9.78
N GLN A 21 -11.07 4.79 9.59
CA GLN A 21 -9.94 5.72 9.74
C GLN A 21 -9.81 6.69 8.56
N PHE A 22 -10.32 6.32 7.38
CA PHE A 22 -10.18 7.09 6.14
C PHE A 22 -11.56 7.47 5.60
N LYS A 23 -12.04 8.66 5.98
CA LYS A 23 -13.30 9.21 5.43
C LYS A 23 -12.98 10.11 4.24
N VAL A 24 -13.53 9.82 3.07
CA VAL A 24 -13.42 10.70 1.89
C VAL A 24 -13.88 12.11 2.27
N HIS A 25 -12.99 13.08 2.07
CA HIS A 25 -13.25 14.48 2.38
C HIS A 25 -13.58 15.26 1.11
N GLY A 26 -12.84 14.99 0.03
CA GLY A 26 -13.07 15.63 -1.27
C GLY A 26 -12.39 14.87 -2.40
N GLN A 27 -12.70 15.31 -3.61
CA GLN A 27 -12.11 14.85 -4.85
C GLN A 27 -11.80 16.04 -5.76
N LEU A 28 -10.71 15.93 -6.51
CA LEU A 28 -10.30 16.90 -7.53
C LEU A 28 -10.27 16.15 -8.87
N PRO A 29 -11.12 16.49 -9.85
CA PRO A 29 -10.95 16.00 -11.22
C PRO A 29 -9.59 16.43 -11.76
N LEU A 30 -8.90 15.53 -12.46
CA LEU A 30 -7.56 15.82 -13.01
C LEU A 30 -7.63 16.67 -14.27
N PHE A 31 -8.70 16.54 -15.06
CA PHE A 31 -8.87 17.31 -16.28
C PHE A 31 -8.90 18.82 -15.99
N GLY A 32 -7.97 19.57 -16.59
CA GLY A 32 -7.79 21.00 -16.36
C GLY A 32 -7.27 21.36 -14.96
N MET A 33 -6.77 20.37 -14.20
CA MET A 33 -6.08 20.64 -12.94
C MET A 33 -4.67 21.18 -13.24
N THR A 34 -4.18 22.10 -12.42
CA THR A 34 -2.79 22.57 -12.48
C THR A 34 -2.10 22.38 -11.15
N ILE A 35 -0.77 22.27 -11.18
CA ILE A 35 0.06 22.02 -10.00
C ILE A 35 1.25 22.97 -9.98
N THR A 36 1.47 23.62 -8.84
CA THR A 36 2.62 24.49 -8.62
C THR A 36 3.35 24.12 -7.35
N GLU A 37 4.67 24.23 -7.37
CA GLU A 37 5.46 24.18 -6.14
C GLU A 37 5.18 25.46 -5.34
N SER A 38 5.00 25.33 -4.03
CA SER A 38 4.48 26.41 -3.21
C SER A 38 5.15 26.50 -1.83
N GLU A 39 6.36 25.96 -1.72
CA GLU A 39 7.15 25.99 -0.48
C GLU A 39 7.44 27.43 -0.02
N GLU A 40 7.85 28.31 -0.93
CA GLU A 40 8.11 29.72 -0.63
C GLU A 40 6.83 30.50 -0.30
N GLU A 41 5.75 30.25 -1.05
CA GLU A 41 4.46 30.94 -0.89
C GLU A 41 3.82 30.68 0.49
N TRP A 42 3.83 29.42 0.93
CA TRP A 42 3.19 29.02 2.19
C TRP A 42 4.17 28.92 3.37
N GLY A 43 5.48 28.99 3.12
CA GLY A 43 6.51 28.76 4.13
C GLY A 43 6.46 27.33 4.70
N VAL A 44 5.91 26.37 3.94
CA VAL A 44 5.77 24.97 4.35
C VAL A 44 6.73 24.12 3.51
N PRO A 45 7.72 23.45 4.12
CA PRO A 45 8.67 22.62 3.39
C PRO A 45 7.99 21.52 2.57
N HIS A 46 8.53 21.27 1.38
CA HIS A 46 8.08 20.21 0.47
C HIS A 46 6.59 20.30 0.13
N SER A 47 6.10 21.54 -0.04
CA SER A 47 4.70 21.80 -0.35
C SER A 47 4.47 22.20 -1.79
N PHE A 48 3.32 21.77 -2.30
CA PHE A 48 2.80 22.09 -3.61
C PHE A 48 1.30 22.37 -3.51
N THR A 49 0.80 23.19 -4.41
CA THR A 49 -0.61 23.56 -4.49
C THR A 49 -1.24 22.91 -5.72
N LEU A 50 -2.36 22.23 -5.48
CA LEU A 50 -3.21 21.65 -6.50
C LEU A 50 -4.37 22.61 -6.76
N PHE A 51 -4.47 23.13 -7.97
CA PHE A 51 -5.57 23.99 -8.39
C PHE A 51 -6.54 23.18 -9.24
N GLY A 52 -7.64 22.74 -8.61
CA GLY A 52 -8.79 22.21 -9.33
C GLY A 52 -9.70 23.33 -9.83
N GLN A 53 -10.73 22.96 -10.60
CA GLN A 53 -11.66 23.92 -11.21
C GLN A 53 -12.51 24.70 -10.19
N GLN A 54 -12.84 24.08 -9.05
CA GLN A 54 -13.72 24.66 -8.03
C GLN A 54 -13.04 24.92 -6.69
N GLN A 55 -11.88 24.29 -6.45
CA GLN A 55 -11.18 24.37 -5.17
C GLN A 55 -9.69 24.12 -5.38
N SER A 56 -8.88 24.72 -4.51
CA SER A 56 -7.45 24.45 -4.44
C SER A 56 -7.09 23.81 -3.09
N VAL A 57 -6.06 22.97 -3.11
CA VAL A 57 -5.56 22.28 -1.92
C VAL A 57 -4.04 22.41 -1.86
N VAL A 58 -3.53 22.89 -0.73
CA VAL A 58 -2.09 22.89 -0.43
C VAL A 58 -1.73 21.57 0.22
N VAL A 59 -0.73 20.87 -0.31
CA VAL A 59 -0.28 19.56 0.15
C VAL A 59 1.20 19.67 0.52
N ALA A 60 1.58 19.13 1.68
CA ALA A 60 2.98 19.01 2.10
C ALA A 60 3.37 17.53 2.17
N ALA A 61 4.43 17.16 1.47
CA ALA A 61 4.98 15.80 1.49
C ALA A 61 5.88 15.58 2.73
N SER A 62 6.21 14.32 3.01
CA SER A 62 7.07 13.98 4.15
C SER A 62 8.55 14.28 3.92
N CYS A 63 8.99 14.37 2.66
CA CYS A 63 10.32 14.79 2.24
C CYS A 63 10.30 15.25 0.77
N ALA A 64 11.40 15.87 0.31
CA ALA A 64 11.56 16.31 -1.07
C ALA A 64 11.34 15.19 -2.10
N ALA A 65 11.88 13.99 -1.86
CA ALA A 65 11.73 12.85 -2.77
C ALA A 65 10.29 12.33 -2.85
N GLU A 66 9.50 12.41 -1.77
CA GLU A 66 8.07 12.08 -1.81
C GLU A 66 7.29 13.16 -2.56
N MET A 67 7.64 14.45 -2.38
CA MET A 67 7.04 15.54 -3.15
C MET A 67 7.28 15.35 -4.64
N GLU A 68 8.52 15.10 -5.05
CA GLU A 68 8.89 14.91 -6.46
C GLU A 68 8.09 13.78 -7.10
N ARG A 69 8.01 12.60 -6.44
CA ARG A 69 7.19 11.47 -6.91
C ARG A 69 5.72 11.83 -7.08
N TRP A 70 5.11 12.46 -6.08
CA TRP A 70 3.70 12.86 -6.16
C TRP A 70 3.45 13.87 -7.26
N VAL A 71 4.33 14.87 -7.41
CA VAL A 71 4.21 15.90 -8.45
C VAL A 71 4.35 15.28 -9.84
N GLU A 72 5.30 14.38 -10.04
CA GLU A 72 5.51 13.66 -11.31
C GLU A 72 4.30 12.81 -11.68
N ASP A 73 3.82 11.95 -10.77
CA ASP A 73 2.67 11.07 -11.01
C ASP A 73 1.40 11.88 -11.30
N ILE A 74 1.15 12.96 -10.54
CA ILE A 74 -0.01 13.82 -10.76
C ILE A 74 0.06 14.52 -12.12
N ARG A 75 1.21 15.09 -12.50
CA ARG A 75 1.40 15.73 -13.81
C ARG A 75 1.14 14.75 -14.94
N MET A 76 1.74 13.57 -14.86
CA MET A 76 1.53 12.51 -15.85
C MET A 76 0.05 12.10 -15.95
N ALA A 77 -0.64 11.97 -14.82
CA ALA A 77 -2.05 11.61 -14.81
C ALA A 77 -2.95 12.71 -15.40
N ILE A 78 -2.64 14.00 -15.17
CA ILE A 78 -3.33 15.13 -15.81
C ILE A 78 -3.15 15.06 -17.34
N ASP A 79 -1.90 14.94 -17.80
CA ASP A 79 -1.59 14.90 -19.24
C ASP A 79 -2.32 13.74 -19.94
N LEU A 80 -2.43 12.58 -19.28
CA LEU A 80 -3.16 11.42 -19.81
C LEU A 80 -4.67 11.64 -19.80
N ALA A 81 -5.22 12.25 -18.75
CA ALA A 81 -6.64 12.58 -18.66
C ALA A 81 -7.06 13.55 -19.79
N GLU A 82 -6.23 14.56 -20.08
CA GLU A 82 -6.48 15.52 -21.17
C GLU A 82 -6.43 14.86 -22.56
N GLN A 83 -5.56 13.88 -22.76
CA GLN A 83 -5.48 13.11 -24.02
C GLN A 83 -6.63 12.13 -24.19
N SER A 84 -7.25 11.68 -23.10
CA SER A 84 -8.33 10.69 -23.14
C SER A 84 -9.69 11.26 -23.57
N ASP A 85 -9.85 12.58 -23.59
CA ASP A 85 -11.11 13.27 -23.89
C ASP A 85 -11.39 13.40 -25.40
N GLY A 86 -11.44 12.25 -26.08
CA GLY A 86 -12.39 12.02 -27.18
C GLY A 86 -13.81 11.87 -26.61
N PRO A 87 -14.88 12.07 -27.40
CA PRO A 87 -16.17 12.49 -26.86
C PRO A 87 -16.80 11.49 -25.88
N HIS A 88 -16.78 11.88 -24.60
CA HIS A 88 -17.85 11.72 -23.60
C HIS A 88 -18.20 10.30 -23.12
N MET A 89 -17.71 9.96 -21.92
CA MET A 89 -18.32 8.96 -21.05
C MET A 89 -18.88 9.64 -19.80
N ASP A 90 -20.02 10.33 -19.94
CA ASP A 90 -20.96 10.52 -18.82
C ASP A 90 -21.56 9.16 -18.45
N LEU A 91 -20.77 8.33 -17.76
CA LEU A 91 -21.36 7.30 -16.93
C LEU A 91 -21.74 7.96 -15.61
N LEU A 92 -22.92 8.57 -15.58
CA LEU A 92 -23.86 8.62 -14.44
C LEU A 92 -25.02 9.59 -14.75
N SER A 93 -25.81 9.27 -15.77
CA SER A 93 -27.18 9.78 -15.87
C SER A 93 -28.07 8.73 -16.51
N THR A 94 -28.75 7.96 -15.67
CA THR A 94 -30.14 7.51 -15.87
C THR A 94 -30.48 6.53 -14.74
N SER A 95 -31.23 7.03 -13.76
CA SER A 95 -32.10 6.16 -12.97
C SER A 95 -33.19 5.60 -13.87
N PRO A 96 -33.43 4.28 -13.92
CA PRO A 96 -34.65 3.77 -14.54
C PRO A 96 -35.71 3.63 -13.44
N SER A 97 -36.60 4.60 -13.37
CA SER A 97 -37.98 4.35 -12.94
C SER A 97 -38.71 3.69 -14.11
N ASP A 98 -39.15 2.44 -13.95
CA ASP A 98 -40.58 2.05 -13.95
C ASP A 98 -40.76 0.53 -14.19
N ASN A 99 -41.83 0.02 -13.57
CA ASN A 99 -42.39 -1.32 -13.49
C ASN A 99 -42.25 -2.28 -14.68
N SER A 100 -41.90 -3.54 -14.39
CA SER A 100 -42.64 -4.72 -14.89
C SER A 100 -42.32 -6.00 -14.10
N LYS A 101 -43.23 -6.96 -14.20
CA LYS A 101 -43.53 -8.09 -13.30
C LYS A 101 -42.55 -9.27 -13.37
N ASP A 102 -42.34 -9.87 -12.20
CA ASP A 102 -42.30 -11.30 -11.82
C ASP A 102 -41.99 -12.37 -12.90
N GLU A 103 -40.87 -13.10 -12.75
CA GLU A 103 -40.79 -14.56 -12.52
C GLU A 103 -39.33 -15.07 -12.72
N GLY A 104 -38.87 -15.97 -11.82
CA GLY A 104 -37.66 -16.79 -12.04
C GLY A 104 -36.54 -16.63 -11.00
N GLY A 105 -36.80 -17.04 -9.74
CA GLY A 105 -35.76 -17.17 -8.71
C GLY A 105 -35.19 -18.58 -8.66
N ALA A 106 -33.85 -18.71 -8.78
CA ALA A 106 -33.06 -19.84 -8.27
C ALA A 106 -31.53 -19.70 -8.44
N GLU A 107 -30.99 -18.69 -9.14
CA GLU A 107 -29.53 -18.66 -9.44
C GLU A 107 -28.75 -17.48 -8.81
N ARG A 108 -29.43 -16.47 -8.24
CA ARG A 108 -28.76 -15.27 -7.67
C ARG A 108 -28.29 -15.41 -6.22
N GLU A 109 -28.74 -16.43 -5.49
CA GLU A 109 -28.34 -16.61 -4.09
C GLU A 109 -26.91 -17.15 -3.96
N SER A 110 -26.44 -17.95 -4.93
CA SER A 110 -25.10 -18.56 -4.90
C SER A 110 -23.98 -17.55 -5.15
N GLU A 111 -24.16 -16.60 -6.07
CA GLU A 111 -23.15 -15.57 -6.36
C GLU A 111 -23.02 -14.55 -5.23
N GLU A 112 -24.14 -14.16 -4.59
CA GLU A 112 -24.14 -13.27 -3.42
C GLU A 112 -23.55 -13.95 -2.18
N GLU A 113 -23.76 -15.26 -1.99
CA GLU A 113 -23.11 -16.04 -0.94
C GLU A 113 -21.61 -16.23 -1.18
N GLU A 114 -21.16 -16.41 -2.42
CA GLU A 114 -19.72 -16.49 -2.76
C GLU A 114 -19.02 -15.13 -2.59
N LEU A 115 -19.68 -14.03 -2.95
CA LEU A 115 -19.19 -12.66 -2.70
C LEU A 115 -19.20 -12.33 -1.20
N ARG A 116 -20.21 -12.78 -0.44
CA ARG A 116 -20.21 -12.68 1.03
C ARG A 116 -19.16 -13.57 1.66
N GLY A 117 -18.96 -14.78 1.17
CA GLY A 117 -17.94 -15.72 1.63
C GLY A 117 -16.53 -15.20 1.39
N SER A 118 -16.32 -14.57 0.23
CA SER A 118 -15.07 -13.88 -0.13
C SER A 118 -14.85 -12.63 0.73
N ARG A 119 -15.90 -11.84 1.00
CA ARG A 119 -15.83 -10.70 1.93
C ARG A 119 -15.55 -11.13 3.37
N LEU A 120 -16.19 -12.20 3.84
CA LEU A 120 -15.99 -12.75 5.19
C LEU A 120 -14.62 -13.44 5.35
N SER A 121 -14.07 -14.04 4.29
CA SER A 121 -12.72 -14.62 4.29
C SER A 121 -11.64 -13.52 4.26
N LEU A 122 -11.83 -12.47 3.45
CA LEU A 122 -11.00 -11.26 3.46
C LEU A 122 -11.07 -10.52 4.79
N GLU A 123 -12.24 -10.40 5.40
CA GLU A 123 -12.40 -9.80 6.73
C GLU A 123 -11.69 -10.62 7.81
N ARG A 124 -11.76 -11.96 7.78
CA ARG A 124 -11.02 -12.81 8.72
C ARG A 124 -9.51 -12.77 8.50
N GLN A 125 -9.03 -12.56 7.27
CA GLN A 125 -7.61 -12.30 6.96
C GLN A 125 -7.17 -10.89 7.38
N ALA A 126 -8.03 -9.88 7.22
CA ALA A 126 -7.75 -8.48 7.52
C ALA A 126 -7.64 -8.17 9.02
N GLN A 127 -8.18 -9.01 9.90
CA GLN A 127 -8.12 -8.79 11.35
C GLN A 127 -6.70 -8.86 11.96
N ARG A 128 -5.67 -9.29 11.20
CA ARG A 128 -4.29 -9.38 11.72
C ARG A 128 -3.20 -8.73 10.88
N ALA A 129 -3.48 -8.28 9.65
CA ALA A 129 -2.49 -7.65 8.80
C ALA A 129 -2.95 -6.23 8.41
N ASN A 130 -2.17 -5.22 8.80
CA ASN A 130 -2.39 -3.86 8.35
C ASN A 130 -2.27 -3.81 6.82
N THR A 131 -3.29 -3.33 6.12
CA THR A 131 -3.24 -3.16 4.66
C THR A 131 -2.16 -2.12 4.29
N THR A 132 -1.68 -2.15 3.04
CA THR A 132 -0.71 -1.18 2.52
C THR A 132 -1.14 0.27 2.80
N VAL A 133 -2.43 0.58 2.66
CA VAL A 133 -2.99 1.92 2.98
C VAL A 133 -2.72 2.33 4.43
N HIS A 134 -2.92 1.43 5.39
CA HIS A 134 -2.64 1.70 6.79
C HIS A 134 -1.14 1.86 7.05
N VAL A 135 -0.31 1.09 6.36
CA VAL A 135 1.16 1.20 6.48
C VAL A 135 1.63 2.55 5.94
N CYS A 136 1.17 2.96 4.75
CA CYS A 136 1.44 4.27 4.15
C CYS A 136 1.04 5.42 5.08
N TRP A 137 -0.17 5.35 5.65
CA TRP A 137 -0.67 6.33 6.61
C TRP A 137 0.21 6.46 7.85
N HIS A 138 0.65 5.34 8.45
CA HIS A 138 1.47 5.37 9.67
C HIS A 138 2.95 5.66 9.43
N ARG A 139 3.42 5.51 8.19
CA ARG A 139 4.83 5.72 7.81
C ARG A 139 5.06 6.96 6.96
N ASN A 140 4.00 7.71 6.63
CA ASN A 140 4.04 8.89 5.76
C ASN A 140 4.79 8.62 4.45
N THR A 141 4.40 7.55 3.77
CA THR A 141 4.98 7.11 2.49
C THR A 141 3.88 6.76 1.50
N SER A 142 4.22 6.75 0.22
CA SER A 142 3.34 6.41 -0.89
C SER A 142 3.72 5.06 -1.52
N VAL A 143 2.77 4.47 -2.25
CA VAL A 143 2.98 3.27 -3.08
C VAL A 143 2.20 3.50 -4.37
N SER A 144 2.90 3.46 -5.50
CA SER A 144 2.34 3.60 -6.84
C SER A 144 1.89 2.24 -7.41
N MET A 145 1.17 2.26 -8.53
CA MET A 145 0.86 1.03 -9.27
C MET A 145 2.12 0.35 -9.83
N VAL A 146 3.16 1.12 -10.15
CA VAL A 146 4.46 0.58 -10.58
C VAL A 146 5.10 -0.21 -9.44
N ASP A 147 5.07 0.31 -8.22
CA ASP A 147 5.58 -0.39 -7.03
C ASP A 147 4.84 -1.72 -6.80
N PHE A 148 3.52 -1.74 -6.99
CA PHE A 148 2.74 -2.98 -6.89
C PHE A 148 3.16 -4.00 -7.95
N SER A 149 3.39 -3.59 -9.20
CA SER A 149 3.87 -4.47 -10.27
C SER A 149 5.21 -5.11 -9.89
N ILE A 150 6.16 -4.30 -9.46
CA ILE A 150 7.49 -4.75 -9.01
C ILE A 150 7.35 -5.73 -7.83
N ALA A 151 6.51 -5.43 -6.85
CA ALA A 151 6.31 -6.29 -5.69
C ALA A 151 5.69 -7.66 -6.05
N VAL A 152 4.85 -7.72 -7.08
CA VAL A 152 4.27 -8.98 -7.59
C VAL A 152 5.34 -9.83 -8.27
N GLU A 153 6.21 -9.22 -9.08
CA GLU A 153 7.32 -9.91 -9.76
C GLU A 153 8.37 -10.44 -8.77
N ASN A 154 8.51 -9.79 -7.61
CA ASN A 154 9.50 -10.14 -6.58
C ASN A 154 8.93 -10.98 -5.43
N GLN A 155 7.84 -11.71 -5.66
CA GLN A 155 7.32 -12.64 -4.66
C GLN A 155 8.30 -13.79 -4.42
N LEU A 156 8.56 -14.08 -3.15
CA LEU A 156 9.51 -15.10 -2.74
C LEU A 156 8.99 -15.86 -1.54
N SER A 157 9.33 -17.15 -1.44
CA SER A 157 9.08 -17.95 -0.25
C SER A 157 10.25 -18.88 0.02
N GLY A 158 10.56 -19.09 1.29
CA GLY A 158 11.71 -19.92 1.65
C GLY A 158 11.91 -20.07 3.15
N ASN A 159 12.84 -20.94 3.52
CA ASN A 159 13.24 -21.10 4.91
C ASN A 159 14.26 -20.04 5.28
N LEU A 160 14.01 -19.30 6.36
CA LEU A 160 14.98 -18.39 6.96
C LEU A 160 15.08 -18.65 8.46
N LEU A 161 16.24 -18.37 9.04
CA LEU A 161 16.35 -18.22 10.48
C LEU A 161 16.16 -16.75 10.84
N ARG A 162 15.29 -16.45 11.81
CA ARG A 162 15.07 -15.10 12.33
C ARG A 162 15.63 -14.95 13.74
N LYS A 163 16.23 -13.80 14.03
CA LYS A 163 16.67 -13.38 15.37
C LYS A 163 16.26 -11.93 15.62
N PHE A 164 15.69 -11.64 16.79
CA PHE A 164 15.48 -10.27 17.26
C PHE A 164 16.76 -9.73 17.90
N LYS A 165 16.94 -8.41 17.88
CA LYS A 165 18.11 -7.73 18.46
C LYS A 165 18.51 -8.23 19.86
N ASN A 166 17.54 -8.36 20.76
CA ASN A 166 17.77 -8.73 22.16
C ASN A 166 17.44 -10.19 22.46
N SER A 167 17.26 -11.04 21.45
CA SER A 167 16.96 -12.47 21.64
C SER A 167 18.24 -13.30 21.56
N ASN A 168 18.37 -14.34 22.37
CA ASN A 168 19.57 -15.20 22.35
C ASN A 168 19.54 -16.28 21.26
N GLY A 169 18.36 -16.63 20.74
CA GLY A 169 18.17 -17.75 19.81
C GLY A 169 17.84 -17.32 18.39
N TRP A 170 18.08 -18.25 17.46
CA TRP A 170 17.59 -18.19 16.09
C TRP A 170 16.36 -19.08 15.95
N GLN A 171 15.33 -18.58 15.29
CA GLN A 171 14.09 -19.31 15.03
C GLN A 171 14.01 -19.64 13.54
N LYS A 172 14.01 -20.93 13.18
CA LYS A 172 13.74 -21.35 11.80
C LYS A 172 12.24 -21.17 11.50
N LEU A 173 11.94 -20.50 10.39
CA LEU A 173 10.59 -20.18 9.94
C LEU A 173 10.49 -20.41 8.44
N TRP A 174 9.31 -20.81 7.98
CA TRP A 174 8.94 -20.63 6.58
C TRP A 174 8.46 -19.19 6.40
N VAL A 175 9.07 -18.46 5.48
CA VAL A 175 8.81 -17.03 5.27
C VAL A 175 8.28 -16.84 3.86
N VAL A 176 7.18 -16.10 3.75
CA VAL A 176 6.59 -15.68 2.48
C VAL A 176 6.72 -14.17 2.38
N PHE A 177 7.36 -13.67 1.32
CA PHE A 177 7.43 -12.26 0.96
C PHE A 177 6.45 -11.97 -0.17
N THR A 178 5.43 -11.16 0.11
CA THR A 178 4.43 -10.70 -0.85
C THR A 178 3.76 -9.43 -0.33
N ASN A 179 3.20 -8.59 -1.21
CA ASN A 179 2.48 -7.38 -0.84
C ASN A 179 3.28 -6.49 0.15
N PHE A 180 4.55 -6.25 -0.17
CA PHE A 180 5.49 -5.47 0.64
C PHE A 180 5.68 -5.96 2.09
N SER A 181 5.35 -7.23 2.37
CA SER A 181 5.31 -7.77 3.73
C SER A 181 5.92 -9.16 3.82
N LEU A 182 6.57 -9.45 4.95
CA LEU A 182 6.95 -10.81 5.32
C LEU A 182 5.85 -11.44 6.16
N PHE A 183 5.50 -12.68 5.84
CA PHE A 183 4.60 -13.53 6.61
C PHE A 183 5.39 -14.72 7.15
N PHE A 184 5.29 -14.95 8.46
CA PHE A 184 6.07 -15.97 9.15
C PHE A 184 5.20 -17.16 9.51
N TYR A 185 5.58 -18.36 9.08
CA TYR A 185 4.91 -19.62 9.37
C TYR A 185 5.84 -20.55 10.14
N LYS A 186 5.28 -21.49 10.91
CA LYS A 186 6.08 -22.51 11.59
C LYS A 186 6.56 -23.56 10.58
N SER A 187 5.73 -23.89 9.61
CA SER A 187 5.99 -24.81 8.49
C SER A 187 5.37 -24.27 7.20
N HIS A 188 5.83 -24.78 6.04
CA HIS A 188 5.27 -24.45 4.73
C HIS A 188 3.86 -25.03 4.50
N GLN A 189 3.41 -25.94 5.37
CA GLN A 189 2.09 -26.57 5.31
C GLN A 189 1.04 -25.85 6.19
N ASP A 190 1.44 -24.80 6.91
CA ASP A 190 0.54 -24.08 7.79
C ASP A 190 -0.37 -23.15 6.98
N ASP A 191 -1.68 -23.18 7.27
CA ASP A 191 -2.67 -22.35 6.55
C ASP A 191 -2.65 -20.87 6.94
N TYR A 192 -2.12 -20.54 8.13
CA TYR A 192 -2.13 -19.19 8.68
C TYR A 192 -0.77 -18.77 9.24
N PRO A 193 -0.35 -17.50 9.02
CA PRO A 193 0.90 -17.01 9.54
C PRO A 193 0.84 -16.79 11.06
N LEU A 194 1.96 -17.04 11.73
CA LEU A 194 2.20 -16.70 13.13
C LEU A 194 2.23 -15.18 13.35
N ALA A 195 2.80 -14.46 12.39
CA ALA A 195 2.95 -13.01 12.41
C ALA A 195 3.22 -12.48 11.00
N SER A 196 3.04 -11.17 10.84
CA SER A 196 3.45 -10.44 9.64
C SER A 196 4.36 -9.26 9.99
N LEU A 197 5.17 -8.82 9.03
CA LEU A 197 6.05 -7.67 9.13
C LEU A 197 5.98 -6.85 7.82
N PRO A 198 5.24 -5.73 7.81
CA PRO A 198 5.23 -4.82 6.67
C PRO A 198 6.57 -4.12 6.51
N LEU A 199 7.13 -4.12 5.29
CA LEU A 199 8.50 -3.71 5.00
C LEU A 199 8.66 -2.29 4.45
N LEU A 200 7.58 -1.57 4.11
CA LEU A 200 7.69 -0.19 3.58
C LEU A 200 8.52 0.74 4.50
N GLY A 201 9.66 1.22 4.03
CA GLY A 201 10.59 2.06 4.81
C GLY A 201 11.61 1.28 5.66
N TYR A 202 11.60 -0.05 5.66
CA TYR A 202 12.73 -0.83 6.18
C TYR A 202 13.91 -0.74 5.22
N SER A 203 15.11 -0.65 5.80
CA SER A 203 16.37 -0.74 5.07
C SER A 203 17.00 -2.11 5.26
N VAL A 204 17.54 -2.66 4.18
CA VAL A 204 18.32 -3.91 4.17
C VAL A 204 19.80 -3.58 4.27
N THR A 205 20.48 -4.13 5.26
CA THR A 205 21.94 -3.97 5.43
C THR A 205 22.59 -5.28 5.88
N ILE A 206 23.92 -5.34 5.87
CA ILE A 206 24.66 -6.41 6.54
C ILE A 206 24.89 -6.04 8.01
N PRO A 207 24.81 -6.98 8.97
CA PRO A 207 25.16 -6.71 10.37
C PRO A 207 26.61 -6.24 10.51
N SER A 208 26.86 -5.24 11.35
CA SER A 208 28.23 -4.81 11.65
C SER A 208 28.91 -5.75 12.65
N GLU A 209 30.24 -5.75 12.69
CA GLU A 209 31.02 -6.58 13.63
C GLU A 209 30.64 -6.32 15.09
N SER A 210 30.33 -5.07 15.46
CA SER A 210 29.89 -4.67 16.80
C SER A 210 28.57 -5.31 17.25
N GLU A 211 27.77 -5.84 16.32
CA GLU A 211 26.51 -6.53 16.61
C GLU A 211 26.72 -8.00 17.01
N ASN A 212 27.98 -8.50 16.95
CA ASN A 212 28.41 -9.84 17.36
C ASN A 212 27.57 -10.97 16.74
N ILE A 213 27.25 -10.84 15.45
CA ILE A 213 26.52 -11.85 14.68
C ILE A 213 27.52 -12.75 13.94
N HIS A 214 27.91 -13.85 14.58
CA HIS A 214 28.88 -14.81 14.03
C HIS A 214 28.21 -15.93 13.22
N LYS A 215 27.53 -15.56 12.13
CA LYS A 215 26.96 -16.51 11.16
C LYS A 215 27.08 -15.95 9.75
N ASP A 216 27.33 -16.84 8.80
CA ASP A 216 27.33 -16.48 7.37
C ASP A 216 25.90 -16.25 6.86
N TYR A 217 25.80 -15.53 5.74
CA TYR A 217 24.56 -15.28 4.99
C TYR A 217 23.48 -14.58 5.80
N VAL A 218 23.88 -13.58 6.60
CA VAL A 218 22.97 -12.81 7.44
C VAL A 218 22.74 -11.42 6.88
N PHE A 219 21.47 -11.06 6.72
CA PHE A 219 21.05 -9.69 6.47
C PHE A 219 20.24 -9.15 7.64
N LYS A 220 20.18 -7.82 7.71
CA LYS A 220 19.53 -7.05 8.75
C LYS A 220 18.45 -6.19 8.11
N LEU A 221 17.24 -6.29 8.65
CA LEU A 221 16.16 -5.35 8.38
C LEU A 221 16.08 -4.38 9.55
N HIS A 222 16.17 -3.08 9.26
CA HIS A 222 16.04 -2.05 10.28
C HIS A 222 15.08 -0.94 9.86
N PHE A 223 14.25 -0.50 10.80
CA PHE A 223 13.35 0.63 10.66
C PHE A 223 13.18 1.32 12.00
N LYS A 224 13.66 2.56 12.12
CA LYS A 224 13.69 3.31 13.39
C LYS A 224 14.36 2.46 14.50
N SER A 225 13.64 2.15 15.57
CA SER A 225 14.13 1.31 16.68
C SER A 225 13.97 -0.19 16.45
N HIS A 226 13.23 -0.61 15.41
CA HIS A 226 12.98 -2.03 15.12
C HIS A 226 14.14 -2.62 14.32
N VAL A 227 14.71 -3.72 14.81
CA VAL A 227 15.84 -4.42 14.19
C VAL A 227 15.60 -5.93 14.21
N TYR A 228 15.70 -6.54 13.04
CA TYR A 228 15.55 -7.97 12.82
C TYR A 228 16.75 -8.49 12.02
N TYR A 229 17.23 -9.68 12.37
CA TYR A 229 18.25 -10.40 11.64
C TYR A 229 17.65 -11.64 11.00
N PHE A 230 18.04 -11.88 9.75
CA PHE A 230 17.61 -13.03 8.99
C PHE A 230 18.83 -13.72 8.40
N ARG A 231 18.84 -15.04 8.45
CA ARG A 231 19.88 -15.87 7.86
C ARG A 231 19.30 -16.81 6.81
N ALA A 232 19.87 -16.78 5.62
CA ALA A 232 19.59 -17.73 4.55
C ALA A 232 20.40 -19.02 4.71
N GLU A 233 19.98 -20.07 4.02
CA GLU A 233 20.62 -21.39 4.10
C GLU A 233 21.87 -21.54 3.22
N SER A 234 21.99 -20.71 2.18
CA SER A 234 23.09 -20.72 1.22
C SER A 234 23.39 -19.31 0.71
N GLU A 235 24.54 -19.14 0.05
CA GLU A 235 24.93 -17.90 -0.62
C GLU A 235 23.92 -17.51 -1.72
N TYR A 236 23.51 -18.45 -2.55
CA TYR A 236 22.50 -18.20 -3.59
C TYR A 236 21.17 -17.72 -3.00
N ALA A 237 20.70 -18.33 -1.91
CA ALA A 237 19.45 -17.91 -1.26
C ALA A 237 19.60 -16.58 -0.49
N PHE A 238 20.82 -16.13 -0.24
CA PHE A 238 21.13 -14.87 0.43
C PHE A 238 21.19 -13.69 -0.54
N GLU A 239 21.67 -13.93 -1.75
CA GLU A 239 21.74 -12.92 -2.82
C GLU A 239 20.39 -12.64 -3.48
N ARG A 240 19.45 -13.59 -3.40
CA ARG A 240 18.06 -13.46 -3.89
C ARG A 240 17.18 -12.68 -2.93
#